data_AF-A0A0D2RZX1-F1
#
_entry.id   AF-A0A0D2RZX1-F1
#
_cell.length_a   1.000
_cell.length_b   1.000
_cell.length_c   1.000
_cell.angle_alpha   90.00
_cell.angle_beta   90.00
_cell.angle_gamma   90.00
#
_symmetry.space_group_name_H-M   'P 1'
#
loop_
_entity.id
_entity.type
_entity.pdbx_description
1 polymer ?
#
loop_
_entity_poly.entity_id
_entity_poly.type
_entity_poly.pdbx_seq_one_letter_code
_entity_poly.pdbx_strand_id
1 'polypeptide(L)'
;MGGAKAKSGAMDKEKKKKGTLIWRPVCTQDSSLKEPVIKDATVGLESDCQMQKSNDKVGASVIRFVKGKAGSTKEKIEKETGVQIILPSSKQNDSIIIEGTSADSVAKASEEIQRVIDEAVKTTSFDYSHFVSLPLAIHPELVSKLVGFQNSILGSSDACIDENPDGNSDGDNSEDSAQEQQLGNISVELEVADDEESVKVDVSVRPLDSNAPKENEEPKSSNKSDLKIGKSVFIKPQTFHLTVLMLKLWNQKRVDLAAQVLKSTSSRVLDALDNRPVFVRLKGLDLMRGSLAKAQVVYAPAEEIDSENRLLHACKIMIDAFVEAGLVIDKDAKSELKLHATVMNARHRKRGKKGRFSSFNARAIFEHFGSEEWGEYLIREAHLSQRFKYDENGYYHCCASIPFPENISS
;
A
#
# COMPACT_ATOMS: atom_id res chain seq x y z
N MET A 1 -28.58 44.92 -40.21
CA MET A 1 -28.96 46.34 -40.13
C MET A 1 -28.95 46.70 -38.65
N GLY A 2 -27.92 47.38 -38.14
CA GLY A 2 -27.85 48.84 -38.03
C GLY A 2 -28.68 49.31 -36.83
N GLY A 3 -28.19 49.98 -35.79
CA GLY A 3 -26.89 50.59 -35.56
C GLY A 3 -26.78 51.12 -34.13
N ALA A 4 -25.60 51.69 -33.85
CA ALA A 4 -25.16 52.27 -32.60
C ALA A 4 -25.87 53.60 -32.24
N LYS A 5 -25.84 53.96 -30.95
CA LYS A 5 -25.46 55.32 -30.54
C LYS A 5 -24.95 55.37 -29.09
N ALA A 6 -23.92 56.19 -28.92
CA ALA A 6 -23.06 56.37 -27.76
C ALA A 6 -23.27 57.75 -27.10
N LYS A 7 -22.45 58.00 -26.07
CA LYS A 7 -22.11 59.24 -25.33
C LYS A 7 -22.94 59.45 -24.06
N SER A 8 -22.44 59.98 -22.94
CA SER A 8 -21.15 60.49 -22.42
C SER A 8 -21.46 60.85 -20.94
N GLY A 9 -20.59 60.80 -19.92
CA GLY A 9 -19.19 61.16 -19.79
C GLY A 9 -18.89 61.49 -18.30
N ALA A 10 -17.65 61.20 -17.87
CA ALA A 10 -16.79 61.81 -16.81
C ALA A 10 -17.36 62.04 -15.38
N MET A 11 -16.61 62.04 -14.27
CA MET A 11 -15.22 61.75 -13.84
C MET A 11 -15.29 61.84 -12.29
N ASP A 12 -14.62 60.99 -11.51
CA ASP A 12 -13.57 61.46 -10.58
C ASP A 12 -12.75 60.34 -9.93
N LYS A 13 -11.52 60.71 -9.57
CA LYS A 13 -10.36 59.87 -9.21
C LYS A 13 -10.09 59.85 -7.70
N GLU A 14 -9.49 58.76 -7.22
CA GLU A 14 -8.36 58.62 -6.25
C GLU A 14 -8.41 57.19 -5.66
N LYS A 15 -7.35 56.46 -5.31
CA LYS A 15 -5.89 56.67 -5.25
C LYS A 15 -5.26 55.26 -5.27
N LYS A 16 -4.17 55.08 -6.02
CA LYS A 16 -3.44 53.81 -6.18
C LYS A 16 -2.13 53.90 -5.37
N LYS A 17 -1.77 52.86 -4.62
CA LYS A 17 -0.39 52.60 -4.16
C LYS A 17 0.02 51.18 -4.54
N LYS A 18 0.95 51.05 -5.48
CA LYS A 18 1.82 49.88 -5.68
C LYS A 18 3.22 50.42 -5.88
N GLY A 19 4.11 50.13 -4.92
CA GLY A 19 5.52 50.47 -5.00
C GLY A 19 6.28 49.39 -5.77
N THR A 20 7.03 49.81 -6.77
CA THR A 20 8.07 49.02 -7.44
C THR A 20 9.34 49.85 -7.32
N LEU A 21 10.33 49.34 -6.58
CA LEU A 21 11.64 49.97 -6.47
C LEU A 21 12.58 49.33 -7.49
N ILE A 22 12.90 50.11 -8.51
CA ILE A 22 13.95 49.86 -9.51
C ILE A 22 15.17 50.64 -9.02
N TRP A 23 16.31 49.98 -8.89
CA TRP A 23 17.61 50.64 -8.69
C TRP A 23 18.46 50.50 -9.95
N ARG A 24 18.96 51.62 -10.46
CA ARG A 24 20.06 51.71 -11.45
C ARG A 24 21.13 52.67 -10.91
N PRO A 25 22.42 52.46 -11.26
CA PRO A 25 23.56 53.12 -10.63
C PRO A 25 23.89 54.47 -11.29
N VAL A 26 24.40 55.41 -10.50
CA VAL A 26 25.00 56.67 -10.96
C VAL A 26 26.47 56.70 -10.54
N CYS A 27 27.32 57.01 -11.53
CA CYS A 27 28.77 57.17 -11.46
C CYS A 27 29.11 58.65 -11.20
N THR A 28 30.12 58.93 -10.39
CA THR A 28 31.00 60.10 -10.58
C THR A 28 32.40 59.77 -10.05
N GLN A 29 33.39 60.00 -10.90
CA GLN A 29 34.82 59.95 -10.60
C GLN A 29 35.23 61.15 -9.74
N ASP A 30 36.30 60.99 -8.94
CA ASP A 30 37.32 62.03 -8.82
C ASP A 30 38.71 61.40 -8.61
N SER A 31 39.69 62.14 -9.10
CA SER A 31 41.08 61.80 -9.38
C SER A 31 42.02 62.27 -8.27
N SER A 32 43.05 61.50 -7.94
CA SER A 32 44.35 62.02 -7.48
C SER A 32 45.38 60.89 -7.35
N LEU A 33 46.48 61.05 -8.08
CA LEU A 33 47.66 60.18 -8.15
C LEU A 33 48.42 60.11 -6.81
N LYS A 34 48.91 58.91 -6.47
CA LYS A 34 50.27 58.63 -5.93
C LYS A 34 50.48 57.10 -5.82
N GLU A 35 51.37 56.57 -6.64
CA GLU A 35 52.02 55.25 -6.53
C GLU A 35 53.34 55.36 -5.73
N PRO A 36 54.07 54.27 -5.42
CA PRO A 36 53.67 52.88 -5.14
C PRO A 36 54.41 52.28 -3.93
N VAL A 37 53.90 51.18 -3.33
CA VAL A 37 54.76 50.20 -2.62
C VAL A 37 54.25 48.80 -2.91
N ILE A 38 55.15 48.01 -3.50
CA ILE A 38 54.99 46.62 -3.91
C ILE A 38 54.69 45.74 -2.71
N LYS A 39 53.58 44.99 -2.77
CA LYS A 39 53.40 43.75 -2.01
C LYS A 39 52.78 42.71 -2.95
N ASP A 40 53.52 41.64 -3.16
CA ASP A 40 53.05 40.41 -3.79
C ASP A 40 51.74 39.97 -3.14
N ALA A 41 50.67 39.98 -3.93
CA ALA A 41 49.42 39.35 -3.59
C ALA A 41 49.17 38.26 -4.63
N THR A 42 49.41 37.03 -4.19
CA THR A 42 48.92 35.81 -4.82
C THR A 42 47.47 36.01 -5.25
N VAL A 43 47.21 35.95 -6.56
CA VAL A 43 45.86 35.87 -7.10
C VAL A 43 45.31 34.49 -6.72
N GLY A 44 44.74 34.39 -5.53
CA GLY A 44 43.78 33.37 -5.22
C GLY A 44 42.54 33.64 -6.06
N LEU A 45 42.40 32.93 -7.17
CA LEU A 45 41.10 32.71 -7.78
C LEU A 45 40.30 31.83 -6.81
N GLU A 46 39.81 32.42 -5.71
CA GLU A 46 38.66 31.88 -5.01
C GLU A 46 37.47 32.13 -5.92
N SER A 47 37.28 31.20 -6.86
CA SER A 47 36.00 31.00 -7.49
C SER A 47 35.08 30.57 -6.36
N ASP A 48 34.27 31.51 -5.86
CA ASP A 48 33.08 31.21 -5.05
C ASP A 48 32.12 30.40 -5.93
N CYS A 49 32.46 29.12 -6.13
CA CYS A 49 31.60 28.13 -6.77
C CYS A 49 30.47 27.88 -5.77
N GLN A 50 29.42 28.72 -5.82
CA GLN A 50 28.18 28.43 -5.11
C GLN A 50 27.67 27.07 -5.56
N MET A 51 27.84 26.08 -4.69
CA MET A 51 27.31 24.74 -4.87
C MET A 51 25.79 24.85 -5.07
N GLN A 52 25.33 24.40 -6.23
CA GLN A 52 23.90 24.33 -6.53
C GLN A 52 23.33 23.10 -5.84
N LYS A 53 22.18 23.27 -5.20
CA LYS A 53 21.51 22.23 -4.43
C LYS A 53 20.05 22.13 -4.85
N SER A 54 19.61 20.94 -5.24
CA SER A 54 18.19 20.62 -5.38
C SER A 54 17.74 19.67 -4.27
N ASN A 55 16.46 19.76 -3.94
CA ASN A 55 15.81 18.89 -2.97
C ASN A 55 14.60 18.24 -3.63
N ASP A 56 14.79 17.01 -4.09
CA ASP A 56 13.81 16.27 -4.85
C ASP A 56 13.04 15.37 -3.91
N LYS A 57 11.74 15.67 -3.75
CA LYS A 57 10.84 14.82 -2.98
C LYS A 57 10.51 13.56 -3.78
N VAL A 58 11.10 12.44 -3.40
CA VAL A 58 10.83 11.11 -3.94
C VAL A 58 10.40 10.19 -2.80
N GLY A 59 9.27 9.50 -2.94
CA GLY A 59 8.78 8.70 -1.81
C GLY A 59 9.71 7.54 -1.47
N ALA A 60 9.79 7.19 -0.19
CA ALA A 60 10.71 6.17 0.35
C ALA A 60 10.77 4.87 -0.46
N SER A 61 9.62 4.45 -1.02
CA SER A 61 9.50 3.23 -1.83
C SER A 61 10.39 3.17 -3.08
N VAL A 62 10.75 4.33 -3.67
CA VAL A 62 11.59 4.38 -4.88
C VAL A 62 13.09 4.56 -4.58
N ILE A 63 13.45 4.97 -3.36
CA ILE A 63 14.83 5.31 -2.98
C ILE A 63 15.78 4.13 -3.18
N ARG A 64 15.32 2.90 -2.91
CA ARG A 64 16.11 1.68 -3.14
C ARG A 64 16.53 1.48 -4.61
N PHE A 65 15.73 1.97 -5.56
CA PHE A 65 16.04 1.88 -6.98
C PHE A 65 17.03 2.96 -7.41
N VAL A 66 16.91 4.16 -6.84
CA VAL A 66 17.88 5.25 -7.04
C VAL A 66 19.25 4.86 -6.50
N LYS A 67 19.30 4.21 -5.32
CA LYS A 67 20.54 3.63 -4.79
C LYS A 67 21.10 2.55 -5.72
N GLY A 68 20.24 1.67 -6.22
CA GLY A 68 20.63 0.51 -7.02
C GLY A 68 21.28 -0.60 -6.19
N LYS A 69 21.51 -1.75 -6.83
CA LYS A 69 22.17 -2.90 -6.17
C LYS A 69 23.60 -2.50 -5.81
N ALA A 70 23.96 -2.64 -4.53
CA ALA A 70 25.26 -2.24 -3.99
C ALA A 70 25.66 -0.77 -4.27
N GLY A 71 24.69 0.14 -4.48
CA GLY A 71 25.00 1.56 -4.74
C GLY A 71 25.31 1.91 -6.20
N SER A 72 25.35 0.92 -7.09
CA SER A 72 25.79 1.09 -8.48
C SER A 72 25.06 2.16 -9.29
N THR A 73 23.73 2.27 -9.15
CA THR A 73 22.95 3.27 -9.90
C THR A 73 23.28 4.68 -9.45
N LYS A 74 23.36 4.91 -8.14
CA LYS A 74 23.75 6.20 -7.56
C LYS A 74 25.15 6.59 -8.03
N GLU A 75 26.13 5.71 -7.86
CA GLU A 75 27.53 5.96 -8.24
C GLU A 75 27.67 6.28 -9.74
N LYS A 76 26.90 5.59 -10.59
CA LYS A 76 26.87 5.86 -12.02
C LYS A 76 26.38 7.29 -12.31
N ILE A 77 25.26 7.70 -11.73
CA ILE A 77 24.69 9.04 -11.95
C ILE A 77 25.65 10.11 -11.43
N GLU A 78 26.21 9.94 -10.23
CA GLU A 78 27.20 10.86 -9.65
C GLU A 78 28.42 11.01 -10.57
N LYS A 79 28.96 9.90 -11.10
CA LYS A 79 30.11 9.90 -12.01
C LYS A 79 29.81 10.57 -13.36
N GLU A 80 28.64 10.32 -13.94
CA GLU A 80 28.26 10.85 -15.26
C GLU A 80 27.93 12.34 -15.23
N THR A 81 27.40 12.83 -14.11
CA THR A 81 26.92 14.22 -13.98
C THR A 81 27.83 15.12 -13.14
N GLY A 82 28.76 14.52 -12.39
CA GLY A 82 29.67 15.24 -11.49
C GLY A 82 28.97 15.82 -10.25
N VAL A 83 27.82 15.26 -9.86
CA VAL A 83 27.06 15.67 -8.67
C VAL A 83 27.30 14.71 -7.51
N GLN A 84 26.88 15.12 -6.32
CA GLN A 84 26.73 14.28 -5.14
C GLN A 84 25.24 14.07 -4.83
N ILE A 85 24.84 12.81 -4.66
CA ILE A 85 23.47 12.40 -4.31
C ILE A 85 23.45 11.96 -2.85
N ILE A 86 22.75 12.71 -2.02
CA ILE A 86 22.59 12.41 -0.60
C ILE A 86 21.21 11.78 -0.42
N LEU A 87 21.22 10.47 -0.15
CA LEU A 87 20.02 9.70 0.17
C LEU A 87 19.69 9.86 1.65
N PRO A 88 18.40 9.85 2.02
CA PRO A 88 18.01 9.93 3.41
C PRO A 88 18.47 8.68 4.18
N SER A 89 18.93 8.91 5.41
CA SER A 89 19.37 7.85 6.33
C SER A 89 18.22 7.11 7.00
N SER A 90 17.04 7.74 7.08
CA SER A 90 15.82 7.16 7.68
C SER A 90 14.82 6.75 6.61
N LYS A 91 14.12 5.63 6.86
CA LYS A 91 13.01 5.13 6.03
C LYS A 91 11.80 6.08 5.97
N GLN A 92 11.74 7.11 6.81
CA GLN A 92 10.65 8.08 6.87
C GLN A 92 10.89 9.36 6.06
N ASN A 93 12.11 9.59 5.58
CA ASN A 93 12.43 10.79 4.81
C ASN A 93 12.36 10.49 3.31
N ASP A 94 11.55 11.31 2.62
CA ASP A 94 11.23 11.19 1.20
C ASP A 94 11.99 12.22 0.35
N SER A 95 13.14 12.70 0.80
CA SER A 95 13.90 13.77 0.15
C SER A 95 15.28 13.28 -0.26
N ILE A 96 15.57 13.33 -1.56
CA ILE A 96 16.93 13.19 -2.08
C ILE A 96 17.49 14.59 -2.31
N ILE A 97 18.70 14.80 -1.83
CA ILE A 97 19.43 16.03 -2.07
C ILE A 97 20.45 15.78 -3.17
N ILE A 98 20.49 16.66 -4.17
CA ILE A 98 21.49 16.63 -5.25
C ILE A 98 22.31 17.90 -5.14
N GLU A 99 23.62 17.75 -4.96
CA GLU A 99 24.57 18.85 -4.84
C GLU A 99 25.56 18.82 -6.01
N GLY A 100 25.73 19.93 -6.71
CA GLY A 100 26.58 19.99 -7.91
C GLY A 100 27.16 21.38 -8.15
N THR A 101 28.24 21.45 -8.93
CA THR A 101 28.93 22.72 -9.22
C THR A 101 28.20 23.59 -10.25
N SER A 102 27.23 23.02 -10.98
CA SER A 102 26.44 23.73 -11.98
C SER A 102 24.96 23.32 -11.93
N ALA A 103 24.07 24.24 -12.31
CA ALA A 103 22.63 23.97 -12.38
C ALA A 103 22.32 22.90 -13.44
N ASP A 104 23.05 22.88 -14.56
CA ASP A 104 22.88 21.90 -15.62
C ASP A 104 23.23 20.48 -15.16
N SER A 105 24.30 20.31 -14.36
CA SER A 105 24.66 19.01 -13.76
C SER A 105 23.56 18.50 -12.84
N VAL A 106 23.02 19.37 -11.98
CA VAL A 106 21.92 19.03 -11.06
C VAL A 106 20.65 18.67 -11.82
N ALA A 107 20.28 19.43 -12.85
CA ALA A 107 19.12 19.15 -13.68
C ALA A 107 19.25 17.79 -14.40
N LYS A 108 20.40 17.51 -15.02
CA LYS A 108 20.67 16.21 -15.68
C LYS A 108 20.60 15.05 -14.70
N ALA A 109 21.14 15.20 -13.49
CA ALA A 109 21.06 14.16 -12.46
C ALA A 109 19.61 13.92 -12.01
N SER A 110 18.83 14.99 -11.82
CA SER A 110 17.40 14.89 -11.49
C SER A 110 16.61 14.17 -12.58
N GLU A 111 16.87 14.48 -13.86
CA GLU A 111 16.25 13.80 -15.01
C GLU A 111 16.60 12.29 -15.05
N GLU A 112 17.86 11.92 -14.77
CA GLU A 112 18.24 10.51 -14.75
C GLU A 112 17.68 9.75 -13.54
N ILE A 113 17.59 10.39 -12.38
CA ILE A 113 16.87 9.83 -11.23
C ILE A 113 15.40 9.59 -11.59
N GLN A 114 14.74 10.56 -12.23
CA GLN A 114 13.35 10.41 -12.65
C GLN A 114 13.18 9.25 -13.64
N ARG A 115 14.11 9.08 -14.58
CA ARG A 115 14.11 7.95 -15.51
C ARG A 115 14.23 6.60 -14.80
N VAL A 116 15.13 6.48 -13.83
CA VAL A 116 15.29 5.26 -13.01
C VAL A 116 13.99 4.94 -12.26
N ILE A 117 13.33 5.95 -11.70
CA ILE A 117 12.05 5.78 -11.01
C ILE A 117 10.96 5.31 -11.99
N ASP A 118 10.85 5.95 -13.15
CA ASP A 118 9.84 5.60 -14.16
C ASP A 118 10.01 4.17 -14.68
N GLU A 119 11.26 3.72 -14.87
CA GLU A 119 11.56 2.34 -15.21
C GLU A 119 11.20 1.38 -14.07
N ALA A 120 11.64 1.69 -12.84
CA ALA A 120 11.39 0.86 -11.67
C ALA A 120 9.90 0.61 -11.44
N VAL A 121 9.08 1.66 -11.52
CA VAL A 121 7.62 1.60 -11.32
C VAL A 121 6.93 0.72 -12.37
N LYS A 122 7.44 0.66 -13.60
CA LYS A 122 6.91 -0.23 -14.64
C LYS A 122 7.23 -1.71 -14.38
N THR A 123 8.28 -2.01 -13.61
CA THR A 123 8.66 -3.41 -13.32
C THR A 123 7.75 -4.08 -12.29
N THR A 124 7.71 -5.42 -12.31
CA THR A 124 7.01 -6.23 -11.30
C THR A 124 7.68 -6.18 -9.91
N SER A 125 8.90 -5.67 -9.82
CA SER A 125 9.63 -5.54 -8.55
C SER A 125 9.17 -4.35 -7.69
N PHE A 126 8.41 -3.43 -8.29
CA PHE A 126 7.74 -2.36 -7.59
C PHE A 126 6.33 -2.80 -7.20
N ASP A 127 6.07 -2.92 -5.90
CA ASP A 127 4.77 -3.30 -5.37
C ASP A 127 3.73 -2.18 -5.55
N TYR A 128 2.47 -2.57 -5.71
CA TYR A 128 1.36 -1.62 -5.63
C TYR A 128 1.30 -0.95 -4.26
N SER A 129 0.91 0.31 -4.21
CA SER A 129 0.80 1.06 -2.95
C SER A 129 -0.63 1.46 -2.63
N HIS A 130 -1.48 1.63 -3.65
CA HIS A 130 -2.87 2.07 -3.51
C HIS A 130 -3.76 1.25 -4.45
N PHE A 131 -5.07 1.39 -4.29
CA PHE A 131 -6.05 0.76 -5.16
C PHE A 131 -7.37 1.53 -5.12
N VAL A 132 -8.15 1.42 -6.20
CA VAL A 132 -9.56 1.82 -6.22
C VAL A 132 -10.40 0.60 -5.89
N SER A 133 -11.37 0.74 -4.99
CA SER A 133 -12.23 -0.35 -4.56
C SER A 133 -13.65 0.08 -4.24
N LEU A 134 -14.55 -0.91 -4.17
CA LEU A 134 -15.91 -0.78 -3.67
C LEU A 134 -15.96 -1.47 -2.30
N PRO A 135 -16.10 -0.72 -1.18
CA PRO A 135 -16.13 -1.30 0.16
C PRO A 135 -17.32 -2.24 0.36
N LEU A 136 -17.07 -3.40 0.95
CA LEU A 136 -18.11 -4.38 1.32
C LEU A 136 -18.16 -4.63 2.83
N ALA A 137 -17.08 -4.36 3.56
CA ALA A 137 -17.01 -4.48 5.01
C ALA A 137 -17.95 -3.52 5.76
N ILE A 138 -18.57 -2.56 5.05
CA ILE A 138 -19.63 -1.68 5.56
C ILE A 138 -20.92 -2.43 5.94
N HIS A 139 -21.08 -3.68 5.50
CA HIS A 139 -22.25 -4.52 5.75
C HIS A 139 -21.95 -5.53 6.87
N PRO A 140 -22.42 -5.30 8.12
CA PRO A 140 -22.05 -6.11 9.27
C PRO A 140 -22.39 -7.60 9.12
N GLU A 141 -23.51 -7.91 8.46
CA GLU A 141 -23.96 -9.27 8.19
C GLU A 141 -22.98 -10.04 7.28
N LEU A 142 -22.35 -9.36 6.31
CA LEU A 142 -21.30 -9.96 5.48
C LEU A 142 -20.04 -10.23 6.29
N VAL A 143 -19.65 -9.26 7.13
CA VAL A 143 -18.50 -9.40 8.03
C VAL A 143 -18.70 -10.58 8.98
N SER A 144 -19.89 -10.73 9.57
CA SER A 144 -20.25 -11.88 10.42
C SER A 144 -20.18 -13.21 9.67
N LYS A 145 -20.69 -13.29 8.43
CA LYS A 145 -20.56 -14.49 7.59
C LYS A 145 -19.10 -14.85 7.32
N LEU A 146 -18.25 -13.87 7.00
CA LEU A 146 -16.81 -14.09 6.78
C LEU A 146 -16.10 -14.59 8.05
N VAL A 147 -16.47 -14.06 9.22
CA VAL A 147 -15.96 -14.57 10.51
C VAL A 147 -16.41 -16.02 10.74
N GLY A 148 -17.68 -16.33 10.49
CA GLY A 148 -18.21 -17.70 10.58
C GLY A 148 -17.47 -18.69 9.67
N PHE A 149 -17.25 -18.29 8.41
CA PHE A 149 -16.45 -19.04 7.43
C PHE A 149 -15.03 -19.33 7.97
N GLN A 150 -14.34 -18.31 8.50
CA GLN A 150 -13.01 -18.47 9.07
C GLN A 150 -12.99 -19.43 10.27
N ASN A 151 -13.94 -19.26 11.20
CA ASN A 151 -14.04 -20.07 12.41
C ASN A 151 -14.39 -21.54 12.12
N SER A 152 -15.19 -21.78 11.08
CA SER A 152 -15.53 -23.13 10.62
C SER A 152 -14.30 -23.86 10.07
N ILE A 153 -13.51 -23.19 9.22
CA ILE A 153 -12.33 -23.81 8.59
C ILE A 153 -11.17 -23.98 9.58
N LEU A 154 -10.98 -23.03 10.50
CA LEU A 154 -9.92 -23.12 11.49
C LEU A 154 -10.19 -24.17 12.58
N GLY A 155 -11.43 -24.68 12.68
CA GLY A 155 -11.89 -25.56 13.75
C GLY A 155 -12.06 -24.75 15.03
N SER A 156 -13.29 -24.53 15.46
CA SER A 156 -13.59 -23.65 16.58
C SER A 156 -13.01 -24.17 17.91
N SER A 157 -11.87 -23.62 18.32
CA SER A 157 -11.44 -23.50 19.72
C SER A 157 -10.35 -22.42 19.83
N ASP A 158 -10.76 -21.16 20.03
CA ASP A 158 -10.51 -20.41 21.27
C ASP A 158 -11.01 -18.98 21.09
N ALA A 159 -11.95 -18.59 21.94
CA ALA A 159 -12.20 -17.20 22.21
C ALA A 159 -10.98 -16.65 22.96
N CYS A 160 -10.10 -15.95 22.24
CA CYS A 160 -9.20 -15.00 22.87
C CYS A 160 -9.50 -13.63 22.28
N ILE A 161 -10.14 -12.82 23.12
CA ILE A 161 -10.00 -11.37 23.10
C ILE A 161 -8.49 -11.11 23.18
N ASP A 162 -7.91 -10.50 22.16
CA ASP A 162 -6.56 -9.98 22.24
C ASP A 162 -6.68 -8.45 22.19
N GLU A 163 -6.92 -7.87 23.37
CA GLU A 163 -6.63 -6.46 23.61
C GLU A 163 -5.12 -6.31 23.77
N ASN A 164 -4.41 -6.02 22.68
CA ASN A 164 -3.63 -4.79 22.56
C ASN A 164 -2.91 -4.68 21.20
N PRO A 165 -2.89 -3.49 20.60
CA PRO A 165 -2.10 -3.20 19.41
C PRO A 165 -0.67 -2.85 19.82
N ASP A 166 0.31 -3.54 19.27
CA ASP A 166 1.58 -2.97 18.80
C ASP A 166 2.59 -4.10 18.57
N GLY A 167 3.02 -4.22 17.33
CA GLY A 167 3.92 -5.28 16.91
C GLY A 167 4.04 -5.38 15.40
N ASN A 168 4.41 -4.26 14.77
CA ASN A 168 5.03 -4.29 13.45
C ASN A 168 6.23 -5.25 13.50
N SER A 169 6.30 -6.18 12.55
CA SER A 169 7.56 -6.83 12.22
C SER A 169 7.71 -6.83 10.71
N ASP A 170 8.58 -5.91 10.32
CA ASP A 170 9.06 -5.64 9.00
C ASP A 170 9.60 -6.89 8.31
N GLY A 171 9.18 -7.09 7.07
CA GLY A 171 9.96 -7.87 6.11
C GLY A 171 10.96 -6.95 5.44
N ASP A 172 12.19 -6.87 5.95
CA ASP A 172 13.31 -6.37 5.16
C ASP A 172 14.56 -7.23 5.36
N ASN A 173 15.37 -7.21 4.30
CA ASN A 173 16.55 -8.05 4.06
C ASN A 173 17.58 -8.05 5.19
N SER A 174 18.23 -9.20 5.29
CA SER A 174 19.43 -9.51 6.06
C SER A 174 20.54 -8.46 5.92
N GLU A 175 21.27 -8.20 7.01
CA GLU A 175 22.64 -8.70 7.17
C GLU A 175 23.15 -8.50 8.62
N ASP A 176 24.14 -9.32 8.91
CA ASP A 176 24.75 -9.72 10.17
C ASP A 176 25.56 -8.61 10.86
N SER A 177 25.42 -8.50 12.19
CA SER A 177 26.54 -8.13 13.08
C SER A 177 26.19 -8.44 14.52
N ALA A 178 26.90 -9.38 15.11
CA ALA A 178 26.88 -9.73 16.52
C ALA A 178 27.27 -8.53 17.42
N GLN A 179 26.57 -8.37 18.54
CA GLN A 179 27.17 -7.88 19.78
C GLN A 179 26.31 -8.27 20.99
N GLU A 180 26.96 -8.95 21.92
CA GLU A 180 26.49 -9.32 23.24
C GLU A 180 26.15 -8.08 24.07
N GLN A 181 25.12 -8.18 24.91
CA GLN A 181 25.10 -7.47 26.19
C GLN A 181 24.26 -8.23 27.21
N GLN A 182 24.92 -8.46 28.35
CA GLN A 182 24.53 -9.14 29.57
C GLN A 182 23.58 -8.30 30.45
N LEU A 183 23.10 -8.94 31.51
CA LEU A 183 22.44 -8.45 32.74
C LEU A 183 20.90 -8.49 32.71
N GLY A 184 20.21 -9.00 33.73
CA GLY A 184 20.66 -9.51 35.02
C GLY A 184 19.47 -10.11 35.79
N ASN A 185 19.76 -11.10 36.62
CA ASN A 185 18.82 -11.82 37.47
C ASN A 185 18.29 -10.90 38.58
N ILE A 186 16.99 -10.97 38.88
CA ILE A 186 16.44 -10.55 40.18
C ILE A 186 15.41 -11.59 40.62
N SER A 187 15.79 -12.39 41.62
CA SER A 187 14.88 -13.18 42.46
C SER A 187 14.29 -12.30 43.55
N VAL A 188 13.02 -12.52 43.90
CA VAL A 188 12.48 -12.12 45.20
C VAL A 188 11.65 -13.28 45.74
N GLU A 189 12.06 -13.72 46.92
CA GLU A 189 11.49 -14.79 47.75
C GLU A 189 10.72 -14.12 48.90
N LEU A 190 9.55 -14.66 49.26
CA LEU A 190 8.94 -14.40 50.56
C LEU A 190 8.09 -15.62 50.97
N GLU A 191 8.56 -16.29 52.02
CA GLU A 191 7.86 -17.32 52.80
C GLU A 191 6.76 -16.68 53.69
N VAL A 192 5.76 -17.36 54.28
CA VAL A 192 5.86 -18.48 55.25
C VAL A 192 4.52 -19.24 55.46
N ALA A 193 4.66 -20.52 55.86
CA ALA A 193 3.92 -21.30 56.88
C ALA A 193 2.60 -22.05 56.55
N ASP A 194 2.76 -23.32 56.17
CA ASP A 194 2.47 -24.60 56.85
C ASP A 194 1.15 -24.99 57.58
N ASP A 195 0.96 -26.33 57.53
CA ASP A 195 0.12 -27.29 58.29
C ASP A 195 -1.22 -27.70 57.64
N GLU A 196 -1.59 -28.98 57.44
CA GLU A 196 -1.07 -30.28 57.90
C GLU A 196 -1.75 -31.44 57.10
N GLU A 197 -1.12 -32.62 57.23
CA GLU A 197 -1.65 -33.99 57.19
C GLU A 197 -1.80 -34.82 55.88
N SER A 198 -1.08 -35.94 55.94
CA SER A 198 -0.78 -36.98 54.94
C SER A 198 -1.68 -38.22 55.04
N VAL A 199 -1.87 -39.00 53.95
CA VAL A 199 -1.86 -40.48 53.98
C VAL A 199 -1.42 -41.04 52.60
N LYS A 200 -0.46 -41.99 52.61
CA LYS A 200 0.00 -42.80 51.47
C LYS A 200 -0.72 -44.14 51.43
N VAL A 201 -1.03 -44.68 50.24
CA VAL A 201 -1.02 -46.14 50.01
C VAL A 201 -0.57 -46.45 48.59
N ASP A 202 0.40 -47.35 48.47
CA ASP A 202 0.97 -47.92 47.25
C ASP A 202 0.42 -49.35 47.06
N VAL A 203 0.01 -49.71 45.84
CA VAL A 203 -0.14 -51.11 45.42
C VAL A 203 0.25 -51.26 43.95
N SER A 204 1.38 -51.91 43.72
CA SER A 204 1.80 -52.50 42.45
C SER A 204 1.10 -53.84 42.19
N VAL A 205 0.59 -54.06 40.97
CA VAL A 205 0.44 -55.42 40.38
C VAL A 205 0.62 -55.36 38.85
N ARG A 206 1.60 -56.12 38.33
CA ARG A 206 1.62 -56.74 36.98
C ARG A 206 1.48 -58.28 37.20
N PRO A 207 1.39 -59.20 36.21
CA PRO A 207 1.26 -59.14 34.73
C PRO A 207 0.23 -60.16 34.14
N LEU A 208 0.05 -60.24 32.81
CA LEU A 208 0.28 -61.42 31.94
C LEU A 208 -0.56 -61.48 30.63
N ASP A 209 0.15 -61.94 29.59
CA ASP A 209 -0.23 -62.14 28.19
C ASP A 209 -1.27 -63.24 27.92
N SER A 210 -1.97 -63.12 26.78
CA SER A 210 -2.51 -64.25 26.01
C SER A 210 -2.67 -63.86 24.53
N ASN A 211 -1.91 -64.53 23.66
CA ASN A 211 -1.93 -64.45 22.19
C ASN A 211 -3.22 -65.04 21.57
N ALA A 212 -3.76 -64.45 20.49
CA ALA A 212 -4.23 -65.07 19.22
C ALA A 212 -4.82 -63.97 18.27
N PRO A 213 -5.15 -64.22 16.98
CA PRO A 213 -4.34 -63.79 15.82
C PRO A 213 -5.01 -62.74 14.89
N LYS A 214 -4.20 -62.25 13.94
CA LYS A 214 -4.51 -61.29 12.86
C LYS A 214 -5.59 -61.80 11.89
N GLU A 215 -6.46 -60.90 11.42
CA GLU A 215 -6.60 -60.49 10.01
C GLU A 215 -7.81 -59.54 9.83
N ASN A 216 -7.54 -58.28 9.53
CA ASN A 216 -8.03 -57.58 8.34
C ASN A 216 -7.55 -56.12 8.39
N GLU A 217 -6.84 -55.72 7.35
CA GLU A 217 -6.20 -54.42 7.21
C GLU A 217 -7.24 -53.29 7.19
N GLU A 218 -7.18 -52.41 8.20
CA GLU A 218 -7.73 -51.05 8.08
C GLU A 218 -6.81 -50.21 7.18
N PRO A 219 -7.36 -49.34 6.32
CA PRO A 219 -6.53 -48.48 5.50
C PRO A 219 -5.75 -47.53 6.41
N LYS A 220 -4.43 -47.67 6.35
CA LYS A 220 -3.45 -46.81 7.01
C LYS A 220 -3.89 -45.36 6.88
N SER A 221 -4.17 -44.75 8.03
CA SER A 221 -4.44 -43.33 8.20
C SER A 221 -3.52 -42.52 7.29
N SER A 222 -4.12 -41.91 6.27
CA SER A 222 -3.42 -40.94 5.43
C SER A 222 -2.95 -39.82 6.34
N ASN A 223 -1.62 -39.69 6.42
CA ASN A 223 -0.84 -38.64 7.08
C ASN A 223 -1.65 -37.43 7.58
N LYS A 224 -1.76 -37.32 8.91
CA LYS A 224 -2.32 -36.18 9.68
C LYS A 224 -1.56 -34.84 9.50
N SER A 225 -0.73 -34.72 8.47
CA SER A 225 0.17 -33.61 8.17
C SER A 225 -0.15 -32.91 6.84
N ASP A 226 -1.37 -33.08 6.31
CA ASP A 226 -1.92 -32.23 5.25
C ASP A 226 -2.20 -30.82 5.81
N LEU A 227 -1.12 -30.06 5.99
CA LEU A 227 -1.00 -28.60 6.09
C LEU A 227 -2.27 -27.87 6.56
N LYS A 228 -2.52 -27.83 7.88
CA LYS A 228 -3.51 -26.94 8.49
C LYS A 228 -3.37 -25.52 7.92
N ILE A 229 -4.44 -25.01 7.33
CA ILE A 229 -4.47 -23.66 6.77
C ILE A 229 -4.36 -22.67 7.94
N GLY A 230 -3.29 -21.88 7.98
CA GLY A 230 -3.11 -20.88 9.04
C GLY A 230 -4.03 -19.67 8.88
N LYS A 231 -4.46 -19.08 10.02
CA LYS A 231 -5.32 -17.88 10.09
C LYS A 231 -4.84 -16.72 9.21
N SER A 232 -3.53 -16.56 9.03
CA SER A 232 -2.94 -15.49 8.20
C SER A 232 -3.26 -15.60 6.70
N VAL A 233 -3.73 -16.76 6.22
CA VAL A 233 -4.13 -16.92 4.80
C VAL A 233 -5.46 -16.24 4.51
N PHE A 234 -6.32 -16.08 5.53
CA PHE A 234 -7.62 -15.44 5.37
C PHE A 234 -7.49 -13.92 5.31
N ILE A 235 -8.31 -13.28 4.48
CA ILE A 235 -8.43 -11.82 4.47
C ILE A 235 -9.14 -11.38 5.75
N LYS A 236 -8.71 -10.25 6.34
CA LYS A 236 -9.40 -9.68 7.50
C LYS A 236 -10.82 -9.28 7.08
N PRO A 237 -11.88 -9.73 7.76
CA PRO A 237 -13.26 -9.39 7.38
C PRO A 237 -13.51 -7.88 7.28
N GLN A 238 -12.89 -7.09 8.17
CA GLN A 238 -12.95 -5.62 8.19
C GLN A 238 -12.27 -4.95 7.00
N THR A 239 -11.62 -5.71 6.11
CA THR A 239 -10.93 -5.17 4.92
C THR A 239 -11.60 -5.64 3.63
N PHE A 240 -12.77 -6.27 3.71
CA PHE A 240 -13.43 -6.89 2.55
C PHE A 240 -13.95 -5.85 1.57
N HIS A 241 -13.62 -6.02 0.29
CA HIS A 241 -13.91 -5.07 -0.79
C HIS A 241 -13.86 -5.75 -2.16
N LEU A 242 -14.45 -5.11 -3.16
CA LEU A 242 -14.23 -5.41 -4.57
C LEU A 242 -13.13 -4.51 -5.12
N THR A 243 -12.06 -5.08 -5.68
CA THR A 243 -10.99 -4.29 -6.28
C THR A 243 -11.37 -3.87 -7.70
N VAL A 244 -11.29 -2.57 -8.00
CA VAL A 244 -11.50 -2.01 -9.35
C VAL A 244 -10.17 -1.81 -10.07
N LEU A 245 -9.17 -1.25 -9.39
CA LEU A 245 -7.89 -0.88 -10.01
C LEU A 245 -6.75 -0.92 -9.00
N MET A 246 -5.59 -1.45 -9.38
CA MET A 246 -4.38 -1.45 -8.56
C MET A 246 -3.41 -0.35 -9.03
N LEU A 247 -2.81 0.39 -8.10
CA LEU A 247 -2.03 1.59 -8.40
C LEU A 247 -0.64 1.60 -7.74
N LYS A 248 0.33 2.17 -8.46
CA LYS A 248 1.71 2.40 -7.99
C LYS A 248 1.94 3.90 -7.77
N LEU A 249 1.38 4.42 -6.69
CA LEU A 249 1.53 5.81 -6.28
C LEU A 249 2.69 5.90 -5.30
N TRP A 250 3.85 6.35 -5.79
CA TRP A 250 5.12 6.29 -5.05
C TRP A 250 5.51 7.60 -4.39
N ASN A 251 4.71 8.66 -4.53
CA ASN A 251 4.91 9.94 -3.85
C ASN A 251 3.55 10.63 -3.63
N GLN A 252 3.55 11.68 -2.79
CA GLN A 252 2.33 12.41 -2.45
C GLN A 252 1.66 13.08 -3.66
N LYS A 253 2.44 13.65 -4.59
CA LYS A 253 1.89 14.30 -5.80
C LYS A 253 1.02 13.35 -6.62
N ARG A 254 1.41 12.07 -6.74
CA ARG A 254 0.63 11.05 -7.43
C ARG A 254 -0.59 10.60 -6.64
N VAL A 255 -0.52 10.60 -5.31
CA VAL A 255 -1.69 10.35 -4.44
C VAL A 255 -2.72 11.47 -4.59
N ASP A 256 -2.28 12.73 -4.57
CA ASP A 256 -3.13 13.90 -4.74
C ASP A 256 -3.79 13.90 -6.13
N LEU A 257 -3.01 13.59 -7.18
CA LEU A 257 -3.54 13.45 -8.54
C LEU A 257 -4.57 12.32 -8.63
N ALA A 258 -4.31 11.16 -8.04
CA ALA A 258 -5.25 10.04 -8.01
C ALA A 258 -6.55 10.40 -7.29
N ALA A 259 -6.46 11.10 -6.16
CA ALA A 259 -7.62 11.59 -5.42
C ALA A 259 -8.44 12.59 -6.25
N GLN A 260 -7.77 13.50 -6.97
CA GLN A 260 -8.41 14.46 -7.85
C GLN A 260 -9.12 13.77 -9.02
N VAL A 261 -8.48 12.78 -9.65
CA VAL A 261 -9.06 11.99 -10.75
C VAL A 261 -10.28 11.23 -10.28
N LEU A 262 -10.23 10.54 -9.14
CA LEU A 262 -11.40 9.83 -8.62
C LEU A 262 -12.57 10.81 -8.40
N LYS A 263 -12.32 11.94 -7.74
CA LYS A 263 -13.34 12.96 -7.47
C LYS A 263 -13.93 13.54 -8.76
N SER A 264 -13.13 13.79 -9.78
CA SER A 264 -13.61 14.37 -11.04
C SER A 264 -14.49 13.40 -11.85
N THR A 265 -14.37 12.08 -11.62
CA THR A 265 -15.23 11.09 -12.26
C THR A 265 -16.63 10.98 -11.64
N SER A 266 -16.88 11.56 -10.47
CA SER A 266 -18.11 11.36 -9.69
C SER A 266 -19.39 11.58 -10.50
N SER A 267 -19.54 12.69 -11.21
CA SER A 267 -20.76 12.96 -12.02
C SER A 267 -20.96 11.90 -13.11
N ARG A 268 -19.91 11.56 -13.87
CA ARG A 268 -19.96 10.56 -14.94
C ARG A 268 -20.28 9.16 -14.41
N VAL A 269 -19.77 8.84 -13.22
CA VAL A 269 -20.06 7.59 -12.52
C VAL A 269 -21.52 7.56 -12.09
N LEU A 270 -22.06 8.63 -11.51
CA LEU A 270 -23.48 8.71 -11.15
C LEU A 270 -24.39 8.58 -12.37
N ASP A 271 -24.04 9.23 -13.48
CA ASP A 271 -24.77 9.12 -14.74
C ASP A 271 -24.75 7.68 -15.28
N ALA A 272 -23.60 7.00 -15.21
CA ALA A 272 -23.47 5.60 -15.61
C ALA A 272 -24.26 4.62 -14.72
N LEU A 273 -24.58 5.03 -13.49
CA LEU A 273 -25.45 4.30 -12.58
C LEU A 273 -26.93 4.69 -12.73
N ASP A 274 -27.27 5.51 -13.72
CA ASP A 274 -28.59 6.13 -13.92
C ASP A 274 -29.11 6.89 -12.70
N ASN A 275 -28.21 7.36 -11.82
CA ASN A 275 -28.56 7.94 -10.52
C ASN A 275 -29.45 7.01 -9.66
N ARG A 276 -29.39 5.69 -9.89
CA ARG A 276 -30.14 4.67 -9.14
C ARG A 276 -29.20 3.78 -8.33
N PRO A 277 -29.65 3.23 -7.19
CA PRO A 277 -28.88 2.26 -6.43
C PRO A 277 -28.45 1.05 -7.28
N VAL A 278 -27.28 0.50 -6.94
CA VAL A 278 -26.73 -0.68 -7.60
C VAL A 278 -26.34 -1.74 -6.57
N PHE A 279 -26.81 -2.96 -6.80
CA PHE A 279 -26.61 -4.09 -5.89
C PHE A 279 -25.75 -5.16 -6.55
N VAL A 280 -24.88 -5.77 -5.75
CA VAL A 280 -24.10 -6.93 -6.15
C VAL A 280 -24.55 -8.16 -5.38
N ARG A 281 -24.60 -9.30 -6.05
CA ARG A 281 -24.73 -10.61 -5.45
C ARG A 281 -23.37 -11.27 -5.38
N LEU A 282 -23.01 -11.76 -4.19
CA LEU A 282 -21.82 -12.57 -3.95
C LEU A 282 -22.27 -14.03 -3.76
N LYS A 283 -21.82 -14.92 -4.64
CA LYS A 283 -22.21 -16.35 -4.61
C LYS A 283 -21.07 -17.27 -5.00
N GLY A 284 -20.89 -18.31 -4.19
CA GLY A 284 -19.89 -19.35 -4.36
C GLY A 284 -18.46 -18.89 -4.11
N LEU A 285 -17.52 -19.75 -4.50
CA LEU A 285 -16.08 -19.50 -4.47
C LEU A 285 -15.45 -19.85 -5.82
N ASP A 286 -14.40 -19.14 -6.17
CA ASP A 286 -13.62 -19.38 -7.39
C ASP A 286 -12.12 -19.08 -7.15
N LEU A 287 -11.27 -19.52 -8.08
CA LEU A 287 -9.81 -19.43 -8.02
C LEU A 287 -9.28 -18.41 -9.01
N MET A 288 -8.41 -17.50 -8.56
CA MET A 288 -7.71 -16.59 -9.48
C MET A 288 -6.51 -17.29 -10.12
N ARG A 289 -5.81 -18.15 -9.35
CA ARG A 289 -4.60 -18.85 -9.78
C ARG A 289 -4.45 -20.18 -9.06
N GLY A 290 -3.98 -21.18 -9.80
CA GLY A 290 -3.69 -22.53 -9.29
C GLY A 290 -4.86 -23.50 -9.47
N SER A 291 -4.73 -24.68 -8.87
CA SER A 291 -5.78 -25.69 -8.80
C SER A 291 -6.32 -25.80 -7.38
N LEU A 292 -7.43 -26.49 -7.14
CA LEU A 292 -7.96 -26.69 -5.78
C LEU A 292 -6.94 -27.29 -4.82
N ALA A 293 -6.04 -28.17 -5.29
CA ALA A 293 -4.98 -28.74 -4.44
C ALA A 293 -3.84 -27.75 -4.14
N LYS A 294 -3.66 -26.73 -4.98
CA LYS A 294 -2.57 -25.75 -4.93
C LYS A 294 -3.10 -24.34 -5.19
N ALA A 295 -4.13 -23.95 -4.46
CA ALA A 295 -4.80 -22.67 -4.59
C ALA A 295 -3.89 -21.55 -4.07
N GLN A 296 -3.79 -20.45 -4.82
CA GLN A 296 -3.06 -19.25 -4.41
C GLN A 296 -3.98 -18.19 -3.82
N VAL A 297 -5.09 -17.94 -4.52
CA VAL A 297 -6.07 -16.94 -4.16
C VAL A 297 -7.45 -17.56 -4.39
N VAL A 298 -8.27 -17.50 -3.35
CA VAL A 298 -9.69 -17.87 -3.39
C VAL A 298 -10.49 -16.58 -3.20
N TYR A 299 -11.52 -16.38 -4.02
CA TYR A 299 -12.38 -15.21 -3.96
C TYR A 299 -13.86 -15.60 -4.12
N ALA A 300 -14.75 -14.71 -3.67
CA ALA A 300 -16.17 -14.75 -3.98
C ALA A 300 -16.42 -13.94 -5.26
N PRO A 301 -16.97 -14.55 -6.34
CA PRO A 301 -17.43 -13.82 -7.52
C PRO A 301 -18.51 -12.80 -7.15
N ALA A 302 -18.51 -11.66 -7.84
CA ALA A 302 -19.51 -10.61 -7.66
C ALA A 302 -20.21 -10.30 -8.99
N GLU A 303 -21.54 -10.32 -8.99
CA GLU A 303 -22.38 -10.06 -10.16
C GLU A 303 -23.40 -8.97 -9.84
N GLU A 304 -23.68 -8.09 -10.80
CA GLU A 304 -24.73 -7.07 -10.68
C GLU A 304 -26.12 -7.72 -10.78
N ILE A 305 -27.04 -7.37 -9.88
CA ILE A 305 -28.32 -8.09 -9.74
C ILE A 305 -29.27 -7.86 -10.93
N ASP A 306 -29.37 -6.64 -11.45
CA ASP A 306 -30.30 -6.29 -12.55
C ASP A 306 -29.73 -6.60 -13.95
N SER A 307 -28.47 -7.04 -14.03
CA SER A 307 -27.77 -7.36 -15.29
C SER A 307 -27.71 -6.22 -16.31
N GLU A 308 -27.88 -4.97 -15.88
CA GLU A 308 -27.79 -3.79 -16.77
C GLU A 308 -26.33 -3.36 -17.04
N ASN A 309 -25.36 -4.01 -16.37
CA ASN A 309 -23.92 -3.72 -16.44
C ASN A 309 -23.55 -2.27 -16.06
N ARG A 310 -24.39 -1.59 -15.28
CA ARG A 310 -24.18 -0.19 -14.87
C ARG A 310 -22.95 -0.08 -13.97
N LEU A 311 -22.78 -1.04 -13.05
CA LEU A 311 -21.62 -1.06 -12.18
C LEU A 311 -20.32 -1.26 -12.96
N LEU A 312 -20.32 -2.18 -13.92
CA LEU A 312 -19.14 -2.44 -14.76
C LEU A 312 -18.80 -1.21 -15.61
N HIS A 313 -19.81 -0.53 -16.16
CA HIS A 313 -19.64 0.70 -16.91
C HIS A 313 -19.07 1.83 -16.04
N ALA A 314 -19.61 2.04 -14.83
CA ALA A 314 -19.09 2.98 -13.85
C ALA A 314 -17.63 2.68 -13.47
N CYS A 315 -17.30 1.41 -13.23
CA CYS A 315 -15.92 0.98 -12.98
C CYS A 315 -14.99 1.27 -14.16
N LYS A 316 -15.46 1.05 -15.39
CA LYS A 316 -14.70 1.37 -16.61
C LYS A 316 -14.43 2.86 -16.74
N ILE A 317 -15.40 3.73 -16.45
CA ILE A 317 -15.21 5.18 -16.43
C ILE A 317 -14.08 5.58 -15.47
N MET A 318 -14.05 4.98 -14.27
CA MET A 318 -12.97 5.21 -13.31
C MET A 318 -11.63 4.72 -13.87
N ILE A 319 -11.57 3.49 -14.39
CA ILE A 319 -10.33 2.92 -14.96
C ILE A 319 -9.79 3.80 -16.09
N ASP A 320 -10.63 4.16 -17.06
CA ASP A 320 -10.25 4.96 -18.22
C ASP A 320 -9.70 6.33 -17.79
N ALA A 321 -10.33 7.00 -16.82
CA ALA A 321 -9.84 8.28 -16.29
C ALA A 321 -8.47 8.15 -15.61
N PHE A 322 -8.21 7.06 -14.89
CA PHE A 322 -6.90 6.81 -14.27
C PHE A 322 -5.83 6.45 -15.32
N VAL A 323 -6.21 5.75 -16.39
CA VAL A 323 -5.32 5.46 -17.53
C VAL A 323 -4.95 6.76 -18.26
N GLU A 324 -5.94 7.60 -18.58
CA GLU A 324 -5.75 8.91 -19.21
C GLU A 324 -4.85 9.84 -18.37
N ALA A 325 -4.95 9.76 -17.03
CA ALA A 325 -4.10 10.50 -16.11
C ALA A 325 -2.67 9.93 -15.96
N GLY A 326 -2.32 8.84 -16.64
CA GLY A 326 -1.00 8.22 -16.57
C GLY A 326 -0.69 7.58 -15.21
N LEU A 327 -1.73 7.16 -14.46
CA LEU A 327 -1.60 6.55 -13.13
C LEU A 327 -1.55 5.02 -13.17
N VAL A 328 -1.92 4.43 -14.30
CA VAL A 328 -1.99 2.97 -14.52
C VAL A 328 -0.84 2.55 -15.43
N ILE A 329 -0.21 1.42 -15.11
CA ILE A 329 0.82 0.83 -15.97
C ILE A 329 0.18 0.11 -17.17
N ASP A 330 0.83 0.12 -18.34
CA ASP A 330 0.28 -0.42 -19.60
C ASP A 330 -0.26 -1.85 -19.50
N LYS A 331 0.38 -2.68 -18.67
CA LYS A 331 -0.05 -4.06 -18.43
C LYS A 331 -1.45 -4.12 -17.80
N ASP A 332 -1.69 -3.27 -16.81
CA ASP A 332 -2.94 -3.27 -16.04
C ASP A 332 -4.04 -2.52 -16.78
N ALA A 333 -3.68 -1.51 -17.58
CA ALA A 333 -4.61 -0.79 -18.45
C ALA A 333 -5.28 -1.67 -19.51
N LYS A 334 -4.65 -2.79 -19.88
CA LYS A 334 -5.17 -3.78 -20.84
C LYS A 334 -5.93 -4.94 -20.18
N SER A 335 -5.97 -4.99 -18.85
CA SER A 335 -6.65 -6.06 -18.14
C SER A 335 -8.15 -5.85 -18.19
N GLU A 336 -8.89 -6.92 -18.49
CA GLU A 336 -10.34 -6.92 -18.30
C GLU A 336 -10.66 -6.92 -16.79
N LEU A 337 -11.66 -6.14 -16.40
CA LEU A 337 -12.11 -6.06 -15.01
C LEU A 337 -13.01 -7.26 -14.69
N LYS A 338 -12.58 -8.08 -13.72
CA LYS A 338 -13.42 -9.09 -13.08
C LYS A 338 -13.69 -8.67 -11.65
N LEU A 339 -14.94 -8.33 -11.32
CA LEU A 339 -15.32 -8.02 -9.95
C LEU A 339 -15.28 -9.29 -9.10
N HIS A 340 -14.50 -9.25 -8.03
CA HIS A 340 -14.35 -10.34 -7.09
C HIS A 340 -13.92 -9.79 -5.72
N ALA A 341 -14.32 -10.48 -4.66
CA ALA A 341 -13.90 -10.18 -3.30
C ALA A 341 -12.97 -11.29 -2.80
N THR A 342 -11.70 -10.98 -2.57
CA THR A 342 -10.73 -11.99 -2.12
C THR A 342 -11.05 -12.45 -0.71
N VAL A 343 -11.23 -13.76 -0.50
CA VAL A 343 -11.48 -14.35 0.83
C VAL A 343 -10.20 -14.94 1.45
N MET A 344 -9.29 -15.45 0.61
CA MET A 344 -8.06 -16.08 1.06
C MET A 344 -6.90 -15.83 0.07
N ASN A 345 -5.71 -15.58 0.59
CA ASN A 345 -4.51 -15.33 -0.20
C ASN A 345 -3.25 -15.96 0.43
N ALA A 346 -2.62 -16.89 -0.28
CA ALA A 346 -1.41 -17.58 0.17
C ALA A 346 -0.23 -16.62 0.42
N ARG A 347 -0.18 -15.46 -0.26
CA ARG A 347 0.87 -14.45 -0.09
C ARG A 347 0.87 -13.86 1.33
N HIS A 348 -0.25 -13.92 2.05
CA HIS A 348 -0.37 -13.39 3.41
C HIS A 348 0.10 -14.38 4.48
N ARG A 349 0.50 -15.61 4.10
CA ARG A 349 0.97 -16.60 5.08
C ARG A 349 2.20 -16.06 5.83
N LYS A 350 2.13 -16.06 7.17
CA LYS A 350 3.27 -15.70 8.04
C LYS A 350 4.48 -16.56 7.68
N ARG A 351 5.63 -15.92 7.48
CA ARG A 351 6.89 -16.54 7.00
C ARG A 351 7.38 -17.59 8.01
N GLY A 352 7.55 -18.85 7.57
CA GLY A 352 8.22 -19.90 8.35
C GLY A 352 9.69 -20.04 7.93
N LYS A 353 10.53 -20.71 8.74
CA LYS A 353 11.97 -20.89 8.52
C LYS A 353 12.36 -21.59 7.20
N LYS A 354 11.41 -22.16 6.43
CA LYS A 354 11.66 -22.77 5.12
C LYS A 354 10.58 -22.39 4.10
N GLY A 355 11.01 -21.75 3.00
CA GLY A 355 10.36 -21.87 1.70
C GLY A 355 9.21 -20.90 1.37
N ARG A 356 9.12 -20.60 0.07
CA ARG A 356 8.14 -19.70 -0.55
C ARG A 356 6.74 -20.32 -0.49
N PHE A 357 5.83 -19.70 0.25
CA PHE A 357 4.43 -20.14 0.31
C PHE A 357 3.69 -19.74 -0.96
N SER A 358 3.61 -20.66 -1.90
CA SER A 358 2.98 -20.42 -3.19
C SER A 358 1.59 -21.06 -3.33
N SER A 359 1.06 -21.74 -2.30
CA SER A 359 -0.29 -22.29 -2.33
C SER A 359 -0.79 -22.87 -0.98
N PHE A 360 -2.08 -23.19 -0.93
CA PHE A 360 -2.74 -24.06 0.06
C PHE A 360 -3.72 -25.02 -0.63
N ASN A 361 -4.10 -26.10 0.04
CA ASN A 361 -5.12 -27.02 -0.47
C ASN A 361 -6.51 -26.47 -0.08
N ALA A 362 -7.33 -26.16 -1.08
CA ALA A 362 -8.67 -25.60 -0.95
C ALA A 362 -9.78 -26.62 -1.29
N ARG A 363 -9.48 -27.90 -1.50
CA ARG A 363 -10.51 -28.91 -1.87
C ARG A 363 -11.64 -28.99 -0.85
N ALA A 364 -11.31 -29.20 0.42
CA ALA A 364 -12.29 -29.25 1.50
C ALA A 364 -13.07 -27.93 1.65
N ILE A 365 -12.43 -26.80 1.37
CA ILE A 365 -13.10 -25.49 1.40
C ILE A 365 -14.17 -25.42 0.31
N PHE A 366 -13.84 -25.83 -0.91
CA PHE A 366 -14.80 -25.82 -2.03
C PHE A 366 -15.89 -26.88 -1.88
N GLU A 367 -15.60 -28.02 -1.25
CA GLU A 367 -16.61 -29.03 -0.93
C GLU A 367 -17.69 -28.48 0.02
N HIS A 368 -17.32 -27.66 1.01
CA HIS A 368 -18.25 -27.14 2.01
C HIS A 368 -18.84 -25.77 1.64
N PHE A 369 -18.04 -24.89 1.05
CA PHE A 369 -18.37 -23.46 0.81
C PHE A 369 -18.33 -23.07 -0.68
N GLY A 370 -18.09 -24.02 -1.59
CA GLY A 370 -17.97 -23.73 -3.03
C GLY A 370 -19.22 -23.08 -3.63
N SER A 371 -20.39 -23.37 -3.07
CA SER A 371 -21.69 -22.81 -3.45
C SER A 371 -22.28 -21.84 -2.40
N GLU A 372 -21.47 -21.34 -1.47
CA GLU A 372 -21.91 -20.46 -0.37
C GLU A 372 -22.66 -19.22 -0.88
N GLU A 373 -23.80 -18.90 -0.27
CA GLU A 373 -24.55 -17.68 -0.59
C GLU A 373 -24.17 -16.55 0.37
N TRP A 374 -23.14 -15.81 -0.03
CA TRP A 374 -22.62 -14.71 0.78
C TRP A 374 -23.66 -13.60 0.96
N GLY A 375 -24.43 -13.26 -0.07
CA GLY A 375 -25.58 -12.37 0.03
C GLY A 375 -25.66 -11.33 -1.08
N GLU A 376 -26.55 -10.36 -0.87
CA GLU A 376 -26.83 -9.26 -1.80
C GLU A 376 -26.59 -7.93 -1.08
N TYR A 377 -25.80 -7.06 -1.70
CA TYR A 377 -25.24 -5.88 -1.03
C TYR A 377 -25.30 -4.65 -1.92
N LEU A 378 -25.77 -3.55 -1.35
CA LEU A 378 -25.72 -2.22 -1.96
C LEU A 378 -24.26 -1.75 -2.04
N ILE A 379 -23.84 -1.26 -3.20
CA ILE A 379 -22.57 -0.54 -3.35
C ILE A 379 -22.81 0.94 -3.08
N ARG A 380 -22.25 1.45 -1.98
CA ARG A 380 -22.49 2.83 -1.51
C ARG A 380 -21.50 3.86 -2.03
N GLU A 381 -20.28 3.43 -2.33
CA GLU A 381 -19.20 4.35 -2.69
C GLU A 381 -18.01 3.62 -3.33
N ALA A 382 -17.15 4.40 -3.99
CA ALA A 382 -15.84 3.95 -4.42
C ALA A 382 -14.75 4.68 -3.64
N HIS A 383 -13.71 3.95 -3.21
CA HIS A 383 -12.59 4.47 -2.43
C HIS A 383 -11.29 4.39 -3.22
N LEU A 384 -10.45 5.41 -3.09
CA LEU A 384 -9.01 5.33 -3.28
C LEU A 384 -8.39 5.01 -1.91
N SER A 385 -7.87 3.79 -1.76
CA SER A 385 -7.34 3.28 -0.49
C SER A 385 -5.83 3.06 -0.55
N GLN A 386 -5.16 3.33 0.57
CA GLN A 386 -3.74 3.03 0.75
C GLN A 386 -3.55 1.61 1.30
N ARG A 387 -2.69 0.81 0.65
CA ARG A 387 -2.37 -0.54 1.11
C ARG A 387 -1.59 -0.49 2.43
N PHE A 388 -1.89 -1.43 3.32
CA PHE A 388 -1.21 -1.64 4.59
C PHE A 388 -1.26 -0.49 5.60
N LYS A 389 -2.07 0.54 5.32
CA LYS A 389 -2.43 1.59 6.27
C LYS A 389 -3.92 1.44 6.55
N TYR A 390 -4.31 1.46 7.81
CA TYR A 390 -5.69 1.21 8.24
C TYR A 390 -6.20 2.40 9.06
N ASP A 391 -7.52 2.59 9.06
CA ASP A 391 -8.21 3.53 9.92
C ASP A 391 -8.56 2.94 11.30
N GLU A 392 -9.25 3.71 12.12
CA GLU A 392 -9.67 3.32 13.47
C GLU A 392 -10.64 2.11 13.48
N ASN A 393 -11.38 1.90 12.38
CA ASN A 393 -12.29 0.77 12.23
C ASN A 393 -11.60 -0.48 11.67
N GLY A 394 -10.30 -0.38 11.35
CA GLY A 394 -9.51 -1.45 10.75
C GLY A 394 -9.74 -1.63 9.24
N TYR A 395 -10.48 -0.74 8.58
CA TYR A 395 -10.57 -0.70 7.12
C TYR A 395 -9.33 0.00 6.55
N TYR A 396 -9.08 -0.12 5.24
CA TYR A 396 -7.95 0.56 4.62
C TYR A 396 -8.10 2.08 4.70
N HIS A 397 -7.00 2.79 4.97
CA HIS A 397 -6.98 4.25 5.00
C HIS A 397 -7.45 4.81 3.65
N CYS A 398 -8.56 5.55 3.70
CA CYS A 398 -9.17 6.18 2.54
C CYS A 398 -8.52 7.53 2.25
N CYS A 399 -7.91 7.67 1.07
CA CYS A 399 -7.32 8.92 0.60
C CYS A 399 -8.37 9.83 -0.05
N ALA A 400 -9.37 9.24 -0.71
CA ALA A 400 -10.50 9.92 -1.31
C ALA A 400 -11.63 8.91 -1.59
N SER A 401 -12.87 9.38 -1.59
CA SER A 401 -14.02 8.59 -2.02
C SER A 401 -14.97 9.39 -2.90
N ILE A 402 -15.83 8.68 -3.61
CA ILE A 402 -17.00 9.23 -4.31
C ILE A 402 -18.25 8.42 -3.94
N PRO A 403 -19.39 9.08 -3.65
CA PRO A 403 -20.62 8.40 -3.29
C PRO A 403 -21.32 7.81 -4.52
N PHE A 404 -22.01 6.70 -4.31
CA PHE A 404 -22.96 6.11 -5.26
C PHE A 404 -24.40 6.39 -4.77
N PRO A 405 -25.43 6.21 -5.62
CA PRO A 405 -26.81 6.50 -5.22
C PRO A 405 -27.30 5.53 -4.13
N GLU A 406 -27.82 6.06 -3.03
CA GLU A 406 -28.35 5.26 -1.91
C GLU A 406 -29.89 5.19 -1.87
N ASN A 407 -30.57 6.19 -2.43
CA ASN A 407 -32.03 6.28 -2.32
C ASN A 407 -32.71 5.47 -3.42
N ILE A 408 -33.53 4.52 -3.02
CA ILE A 408 -34.62 4.01 -3.87
C ILE A 408 -35.60 5.18 -3.94
N SER A 409 -35.75 5.82 -5.11
CA SER A 409 -36.84 6.78 -5.32
C SER A 409 -38.14 6.10 -4.91
N SER A 410 -38.76 6.63 -3.85
CA SER A 410 -39.97 6.08 -3.21
C SER A 410 -41.18 6.12 -4.12
#